data_AF-A0A1H8RCW4-F1
#
_entry.id   AF-A0A1H8RCW4-F1
#
_cell.length_a   1.000
_cell.length_b   1.000
_cell.length_c   1.000
_cell.angle_alpha   90.00
_cell.angle_beta   90.00
_cell.angle_gamma   90.00
#
_symmetry.space_group_name_H-M   'P 1'
#
loop_
_entity.id
_entity.type
_entity.pdbx_description
1 polymer ?
#
loop_
_entity_poly.entity_id
_entity_poly.type
_entity_poly.pdbx_seq_one_letter_code
_entity_poly.pdbx_strand_id
1 'polypeptide(L)'
;MAAAVSSAVAGQFPSGADADLASTEQLTLAKLVTLHRQWLGLPHANVVCLPAIAARPVTWLADAAGRLGWRSPLRSTAMAVMAEGIQPSAGSDPGIATASARDILGMNPAGVQDLWFARLYLLKPLMIGTLSIFWLLSGFLPLLDIQRAATHFLPLLQAGPAASLTVLTCLIDMLLGAAVLVRPLARRAMHGMMLVSLTYLAGATIVEPSLWLDPLGPLVKVLPSLMLTLATLAILDER
;
A
#
# COMPACT_ATOMS: atom_id res chain seq x y z
N MET A 1 -11.42 -8.58 -27.98
CA MET A 1 -11.59 -9.87 -27.27
C MET A 1 -12.92 -10.54 -27.55
N ALA A 2 -14.07 -9.94 -27.24
CA ALA A 2 -15.38 -10.59 -27.46
C ALA A 2 -15.60 -11.06 -28.92
N ALA A 3 -15.23 -10.24 -29.91
CA ALA A 3 -15.29 -10.62 -31.31
C ALA A 3 -14.42 -11.85 -31.65
N ALA A 4 -13.19 -11.93 -31.11
CA ALA A 4 -12.30 -13.07 -31.31
C ALA A 4 -12.85 -14.35 -30.69
N VAL A 5 -13.43 -14.27 -29.49
CA VAL A 5 -14.10 -15.40 -28.84
C VAL A 5 -15.30 -15.84 -29.68
N SER A 6 -16.09 -14.90 -30.19
CA SER A 6 -17.23 -15.22 -31.07
C SER A 6 -16.78 -15.90 -32.36
N SER A 7 -15.70 -15.45 -32.99
CA SER A 7 -15.10 -16.08 -34.18
C SER A 7 -14.58 -17.49 -33.90
N ALA A 8 -13.98 -17.71 -32.72
CA ALA A 8 -13.53 -19.03 -32.29
C ALA A 8 -14.70 -20.00 -32.08
N VAL A 9 -15.75 -19.56 -31.40
CA VAL A 9 -16.98 -20.37 -31.22
C VAL A 9 -17.66 -20.65 -32.55
N ALA A 10 -17.59 -19.71 -33.50
CA ALA A 10 -18.14 -19.88 -34.86
C ALA A 10 -17.29 -20.79 -35.77
N GLY A 11 -16.18 -21.37 -35.27
CA GLY A 11 -15.33 -22.28 -36.04
C GLY A 11 -14.47 -21.59 -37.10
N GLN A 12 -14.24 -20.27 -36.97
CA GLN A 12 -13.41 -19.50 -37.90
C GLN A 12 -11.91 -19.67 -37.63
N PHE A 13 -11.54 -20.33 -36.53
CA PHE A 13 -10.16 -20.72 -36.23
C PHE A 13 -9.99 -22.24 -36.32
N PRO A 14 -8.81 -22.74 -36.74
CA PRO A 14 -8.50 -24.16 -36.70
C PRO A 14 -8.61 -24.71 -35.29
N SER A 15 -9.06 -25.96 -35.15
CA SER A 15 -9.10 -26.64 -33.85
C SER A 15 -7.69 -26.77 -33.27
N GLY A 16 -7.50 -26.32 -32.02
CA GLY A 16 -6.21 -26.34 -31.33
C GLY A 16 -5.23 -25.24 -31.74
N ALA A 17 -5.68 -24.19 -32.45
CA ALA A 17 -4.84 -23.05 -32.79
C ALA A 17 -4.68 -22.07 -31.62
N ASP A 18 -3.44 -21.63 -31.40
CA ASP A 18 -3.09 -20.54 -30.48
C ASP A 18 -2.99 -19.22 -31.27
N ALA A 19 -3.84 -18.26 -30.91
CA ALA A 19 -3.90 -16.95 -31.55
C ALA A 19 -3.63 -15.82 -30.55
N ASP A 20 -2.69 -14.95 -30.89
CA ASP A 20 -2.26 -13.84 -30.05
C ASP A 20 -3.02 -12.57 -30.43
N LEU A 21 -3.84 -12.08 -29.49
CA LEU A 21 -4.60 -10.84 -29.67
C LEU A 21 -3.74 -9.64 -29.25
N ALA A 22 -2.88 -9.17 -30.13
CA ALA A 22 -2.08 -7.96 -29.94
C ALA A 22 -2.57 -6.81 -30.84
N SER A 23 -2.33 -5.57 -30.41
CA SER A 23 -2.40 -4.42 -31.32
C SER A 23 -1.21 -4.43 -32.25
N THR A 24 -1.43 -3.97 -33.49
CA THR A 24 -0.34 -3.74 -34.46
C THR A 24 0.60 -2.63 -33.97
N GLU A 25 0.14 -1.77 -33.05
CA GLU A 25 0.96 -0.74 -32.43
C GLU A 25 1.90 -1.34 -31.38
N GLN A 26 3.21 -1.27 -31.64
CA GLN A 26 4.24 -1.60 -30.65
C GLN A 26 4.57 -0.37 -29.79
N LEU A 27 4.23 -0.44 -28.50
CA LEU A 27 4.50 0.61 -27.53
C LEU A 27 5.58 0.20 -26.54
N THR A 28 6.57 1.06 -26.35
CA THR A 28 7.48 0.98 -25.20
C THR A 28 6.74 1.29 -23.91
N LEU A 29 7.18 0.75 -22.77
CA LEU A 29 6.63 1.08 -21.45
C LEU A 29 6.60 2.59 -21.17
N ALA A 30 7.64 3.33 -21.55
CA ALA A 30 7.71 4.78 -21.37
C ALA A 30 6.58 5.53 -22.12
N LYS A 31 6.31 5.14 -23.37
CA LYS A 31 5.20 5.70 -24.16
C LYS A 31 3.85 5.36 -23.56
N LEU A 32 3.65 4.12 -23.12
CA LEU A 32 2.40 3.67 -22.50
C LEU A 32 2.11 4.41 -21.18
N VAL A 33 3.10 4.57 -20.31
CA VAL A 33 2.98 5.34 -19.07
C VAL A 33 2.69 6.83 -19.35
N THR A 34 3.31 7.39 -20.39
CA THR A 34 3.05 8.79 -20.80
C THR A 34 1.62 8.96 -21.31
N LEU A 35 1.13 8.01 -22.12
CA LEU A 35 -0.24 7.97 -22.61
C LEU A 35 -1.24 7.87 -21.44
N HIS A 36 -0.99 6.98 -20.48
CA HIS A 36 -1.83 6.82 -19.29
C HIS A 36 -1.84 8.08 -18.42
N ARG A 37 -0.68 8.75 -18.29
CA ARG A 37 -0.57 10.02 -17.55
C ARG A 37 -1.37 11.14 -18.22
N GLN A 38 -1.33 11.24 -19.54
CA GLN A 38 -2.15 12.18 -20.31
C GLN A 38 -3.65 11.87 -20.16
N TRP A 39 -4.01 10.59 -20.19
CA TRP A 39 -5.39 10.13 -19.97
C TRP A 39 -5.92 10.52 -18.58
N LEU A 40 -5.08 10.48 -17.54
CA LEU A 40 -5.40 11.00 -16.20
C LEU A 40 -5.53 12.54 -16.13
N GLY A 41 -5.30 13.26 -17.23
CA GLY A 41 -5.31 14.73 -17.26
C GLY A 41 -4.14 15.38 -16.53
N LEU A 42 -3.06 14.65 -16.26
CA LEU A 42 -1.87 15.17 -15.58
C LEU A 42 -0.92 15.87 -16.56
N PRO A 43 -0.19 16.92 -16.12
CA PRO A 43 0.78 17.59 -16.99
C PRO A 43 1.91 16.65 -17.38
N HIS A 44 2.53 16.90 -18.54
CA HIS A 44 3.70 16.17 -19.01
C HIS A 44 4.77 16.08 -17.93
N ALA A 45 5.38 14.90 -17.79
CA ALA A 45 6.49 14.66 -16.87
C ALA A 45 7.66 14.05 -17.62
N ASN A 46 8.87 14.41 -17.22
CA ASN A 46 10.08 13.87 -17.80
C ASN A 46 10.24 12.39 -17.42
N VAL A 47 10.48 11.56 -18.42
CA VAL A 47 10.80 10.14 -18.21
C VAL A 47 12.26 10.07 -17.75
N VAL A 48 12.48 9.54 -16.55
CA VAL A 48 13.82 9.32 -16.00
C VAL A 48 14.18 7.85 -16.17
N CYS A 49 15.25 7.58 -16.90
CA CYS A 49 15.80 6.23 -17.02
C CYS A 49 16.57 5.89 -15.73
N LEU A 50 16.03 4.97 -14.94
CA LEU A 50 16.71 4.46 -13.74
C LEU A 50 17.85 3.51 -14.14
N PRO A 51 19.09 3.75 -13.68
CA PRO A 51 20.17 2.81 -13.91
C PRO A 51 19.89 1.49 -13.17
N ALA A 52 20.32 0.36 -13.75
CA ALA A 52 20.05 -0.97 -13.22
C ALA A 52 20.49 -1.14 -11.74
N ILE A 53 21.54 -0.43 -11.31
CA ILE A 53 22.03 -0.45 -9.93
C ILE A 53 21.02 0.18 -8.96
N ALA A 54 20.36 1.27 -9.36
CA ALA A 54 19.34 1.93 -8.56
C ALA A 54 18.00 1.16 -8.52
N ALA A 55 17.74 0.34 -9.54
CA ALA A 55 16.54 -0.51 -9.58
C ALA A 55 16.62 -1.68 -8.56
N ARG A 56 17.82 -2.22 -8.30
CA ARG A 56 18.03 -3.36 -7.38
C ARG A 56 17.47 -3.20 -5.97
N PRO A 57 17.74 -2.10 -5.22
CA PRO A 57 17.17 -1.94 -3.89
C PRO A 57 15.64 -1.82 -3.92
N VAL A 58 15.08 -1.19 -4.96
CA VAL A 58 13.63 -1.05 -5.13
C VAL A 58 12.99 -2.42 -5.38
N THR A 59 13.56 -3.24 -6.26
CA THR A 59 13.08 -4.60 -6.52
C THR A 59 13.22 -5.49 -5.29
N TRP A 60 14.30 -5.36 -4.53
CA TRP A 60 14.50 -6.13 -3.30
C TRP A 60 13.48 -5.77 -2.22
N LEU A 61 13.20 -4.47 -2.02
CA LEU A 61 12.15 -4.01 -1.11
C LEU A 61 10.76 -4.48 -1.58
N ALA A 62 10.49 -4.45 -2.88
CA ALA A 62 9.26 -4.94 -3.47
C ALA A 62 9.07 -6.46 -3.27
N ASP A 63 10.14 -7.24 -3.38
CA ASP A 63 10.12 -8.68 -3.14
C ASP A 63 9.96 -8.99 -1.65
N ALA A 64 10.62 -8.24 -0.76
CA ALA A 64 10.46 -8.36 0.68
C ALA A 64 9.02 -8.03 1.12
N ALA A 65 8.45 -6.93 0.61
CA ALA A 65 7.04 -6.60 0.79
C ALA A 65 6.14 -7.71 0.24
N GLY A 66 6.56 -8.35 -0.86
CA GLY A 66 5.90 -9.52 -1.44
C GLY A 66 5.80 -10.72 -0.49
N ARG A 67 6.87 -11.00 0.27
CA ARG A 67 6.87 -12.07 1.29
C ARG A 67 5.90 -11.77 2.44
N LEU A 68 5.67 -10.50 2.74
CA LEU A 68 4.69 -10.05 3.73
C LEU A 68 3.26 -9.99 3.19
N GLY A 69 3.05 -10.44 1.94
CA GLY A 69 1.76 -10.55 1.28
C GLY A 69 1.40 -9.37 0.37
N TRP A 70 2.19 -8.29 0.34
CA TRP A 70 1.90 -7.09 -0.44
C TRP A 70 2.21 -7.28 -1.93
N ARG A 71 1.28 -6.91 -2.81
CA ARG A 71 1.48 -7.01 -4.26
C ARG A 71 2.18 -5.75 -4.76
N SER A 72 3.47 -5.87 -5.11
CA SER A 72 4.24 -4.79 -5.71
C SER A 72 4.43 -5.07 -7.22
N PRO A 73 4.23 -4.07 -8.10
CA PRO A 73 4.43 -4.19 -9.54
C PRO A 73 5.92 -4.11 -9.90
N LEU A 74 6.77 -3.71 -8.94
CA LEU A 74 8.22 -3.58 -9.08
C LEU A 74 8.97 -4.82 -8.59
N ARG A 75 8.30 -5.98 -8.53
CA ARG A 75 8.94 -7.26 -8.19
C ARG A 75 9.92 -7.67 -9.28
N SER A 76 10.95 -8.44 -8.88
CA SER A 76 12.00 -8.89 -9.79
C SER A 76 11.47 -9.63 -11.03
N THR A 77 10.44 -10.47 -10.86
CA THR A 77 9.82 -11.21 -11.98
C THR A 77 9.10 -10.29 -12.96
N ALA A 78 8.32 -9.33 -12.47
CA ALA A 78 7.63 -8.35 -13.31
C ALA A 78 8.64 -7.48 -14.07
N MET A 79 9.73 -7.07 -13.41
CA MET A 79 10.80 -6.30 -14.05
C MET A 79 11.55 -7.10 -15.12
N ALA A 80 11.78 -8.40 -14.92
CA ALA A 80 12.41 -9.27 -15.91
C ALA A 80 11.55 -9.40 -17.18
N VAL A 81 10.25 -9.69 -17.02
CA VAL A 81 9.29 -9.77 -18.13
C VAL A 81 9.21 -8.44 -18.89
N MET A 82 9.19 -7.32 -18.17
CA MET A 82 9.16 -5.99 -18.79
C MET A 82 10.47 -5.64 -19.53
N ALA A 83 11.61 -6.20 -19.10
CA ALA A 83 12.90 -6.00 -19.76
C ALA A 83 13.03 -6.81 -21.06
N GLU A 84 12.47 -8.03 -21.08
CA GLU A 84 12.42 -8.87 -22.29
C GLU A 84 11.41 -8.34 -23.32
N GLY A 85 10.33 -7.70 -22.84
CA GLY A 85 9.24 -7.25 -23.67
C GLY A 85 8.31 -8.41 -24.06
N ILE A 86 7.10 -8.08 -24.47
CA ILE A 86 6.10 -9.07 -24.89
C ILE A 86 5.92 -8.92 -26.39
N GLN A 87 6.30 -9.95 -27.14
CA GLN A 87 6.15 -10.01 -28.59
C GLN A 87 5.12 -11.11 -28.94
N PRO A 88 4.21 -10.87 -29.90
CA PRO A 88 3.33 -11.92 -30.38
C PRO A 88 4.13 -13.04 -31.05
N SER A 89 3.64 -14.26 -30.89
CA SER A 89 4.21 -15.46 -31.48
C SER A 89 4.15 -15.38 -33.01
N ALA A 90 5.24 -15.81 -33.66
CA ALA A 90 5.32 -15.76 -35.12
C ALA A 90 4.22 -16.63 -35.75
N GLY A 91 3.34 -16.01 -36.54
CA GLY A 91 2.24 -16.70 -37.23
C GLY A 91 0.92 -16.79 -36.46
N SER A 92 0.84 -16.21 -35.25
CA SER A 92 -0.37 -16.24 -34.40
C SER A 92 -1.30 -15.04 -34.58
N ASP A 93 -1.18 -14.26 -35.67
CA ASP A 93 -2.06 -13.12 -35.94
C ASP A 93 -3.44 -13.62 -36.44
N PRO A 94 -4.52 -13.42 -35.67
CA PRO A 94 -5.85 -13.86 -36.07
C PRO A 94 -6.50 -12.97 -37.13
N GLY A 95 -5.83 -11.89 -37.58
CA GLY A 95 -6.39 -10.93 -38.54
C GLY A 95 -7.53 -10.08 -37.98
N ILE A 96 -7.70 -10.09 -36.65
CA ILE A 96 -8.74 -9.33 -35.96
C ILE A 96 -8.17 -7.96 -35.58
N ALA A 97 -8.75 -6.90 -36.11
CA ALA A 97 -8.41 -5.54 -35.73
C ALA A 97 -8.66 -5.33 -34.23
N THR A 98 -7.58 -5.07 -33.48
CA THR A 98 -7.63 -4.72 -32.07
C THR A 98 -7.50 -3.20 -31.94
N ALA A 99 -8.30 -2.60 -31.06
CA ALA A 99 -8.24 -1.16 -30.78
C ALA A 99 -6.87 -0.78 -30.21
N SER A 100 -6.37 0.41 -30.56
CA SER A 100 -5.11 0.90 -30.00
C SER A 100 -5.28 1.24 -28.51
N ALA A 101 -4.16 1.35 -27.79
CA ALA A 101 -4.20 1.77 -26.39
C ALA A 101 -4.85 3.15 -26.22
N ARG A 102 -4.65 4.06 -27.19
CA ARG A 102 -5.26 5.39 -27.20
C ARG A 102 -6.78 5.31 -27.37
N ASP A 103 -7.26 4.47 -28.28
CA ASP A 103 -8.70 4.32 -28.55
C ASP A 103 -9.42 3.77 -27.33
N ILE A 104 -8.84 2.74 -26.68
CA ILE A 104 -9.41 2.13 -25.47
C ILE A 104 -9.50 3.15 -24.33
N LEU A 105 -8.46 3.94 -24.12
CA LEU A 105 -8.44 5.01 -23.12
C LEU A 105 -9.42 6.14 -23.47
N GLY A 106 -9.56 6.48 -24.75
CA GLY A 106 -10.54 7.47 -25.21
C GLY A 106 -12.00 7.03 -25.02
N MET A 107 -12.27 5.73 -25.17
CA MET A 107 -13.59 5.15 -24.90
C MET A 107 -13.95 5.10 -23.41
N ASN A 108 -12.96 5.16 -22.52
CA ASN A 108 -13.13 5.09 -21.08
C ASN A 108 -12.42 6.28 -20.42
N PRO A 109 -12.99 7.50 -20.49
CA PRO A 109 -12.32 8.70 -19.98
C PRO A 109 -12.05 8.61 -18.46
N ALA A 110 -10.90 9.12 -18.03
CA ALA A 110 -10.51 9.09 -16.62
C ALA A 110 -11.44 9.94 -15.75
N GLY A 111 -11.75 9.40 -14.57
CA GLY A 111 -12.48 10.09 -13.52
C GLY A 111 -11.59 10.55 -12.37
N VAL A 112 -12.20 11.22 -11.40
CA VAL A 112 -11.53 11.60 -10.14
C VAL A 112 -11.05 10.37 -9.36
N GLN A 113 -11.76 9.25 -9.48
CA GLN A 113 -11.42 7.99 -8.82
C GLN A 113 -10.06 7.45 -9.29
N ASP A 114 -9.76 7.52 -10.59
CA ASP A 114 -8.48 7.03 -11.15
C ASP A 114 -7.30 7.85 -10.63
N LEU A 115 -7.47 9.17 -10.51
CA LEU A 115 -6.48 10.07 -9.93
C LEU A 115 -6.23 9.80 -8.45
N TRP A 116 -7.31 9.56 -7.69
CA TRP A 116 -7.20 9.21 -6.28
C TRP A 116 -6.51 7.88 -6.10
N PHE A 117 -6.88 6.87 -6.88
CA PHE A 117 -6.23 5.57 -6.88
C PHE A 117 -4.73 5.71 -7.17
N ALA A 118 -4.35 6.40 -8.24
CA ALA A 118 -2.94 6.58 -8.61
C ALA A 118 -2.11 7.23 -7.48
N ARG A 119 -2.67 8.20 -6.75
CA ARG A 119 -2.00 8.87 -5.62
C ARG A 119 -1.96 7.99 -4.37
N LEU A 120 -3.08 7.39 -4.00
CA LEU A 120 -3.22 6.57 -2.80
C LEU A 120 -2.44 5.26 -2.91
N TYR A 121 -2.30 4.72 -4.13
CA TYR A 121 -1.47 3.56 -4.41
C TYR A 121 -0.03 3.76 -3.94
N LEU A 122 0.54 4.94 -4.18
CA LEU A 122 1.90 5.28 -3.73
C LEU A 122 1.96 5.66 -2.24
N LEU A 123 0.93 6.32 -1.72
CA LEU A 123 0.88 6.74 -0.31
C LEU A 123 0.65 5.56 0.65
N LYS A 124 -0.09 4.53 0.25
CA LYS A 124 -0.43 3.37 1.07
C LYS A 124 0.77 2.73 1.78
N PRO A 125 1.87 2.34 1.11
CA PRO A 125 3.04 1.78 1.80
C PRO A 125 3.70 2.77 2.76
N LEU A 126 3.69 4.08 2.45
CA LEU A 126 4.20 5.11 3.35
C LEU A 126 3.33 5.23 4.61
N MET A 127 2.01 5.18 4.48
CA MET A 127 1.08 5.22 5.60
C MET A 127 1.27 4.01 6.52
N ILE A 128 1.36 2.80 5.95
CA ILE A 128 1.61 1.56 6.70
C ILE A 128 2.97 1.59 7.39
N GLY A 129 4.03 2.01 6.68
CA GLY A 129 5.37 2.12 7.24
C GLY A 129 5.44 3.16 8.37
N THR A 130 4.78 4.30 8.20
CA THR A 130 4.69 5.35 9.23
C THR A 130 3.96 4.83 10.47
N LEU A 131 2.83 4.14 10.31
CA LEU A 131 2.12 3.50 11.42
C LEU A 131 3.01 2.48 12.12
N SER A 132 3.65 1.59 11.37
CA SER A 132 4.55 0.57 11.95
C SER A 132 5.67 1.20 12.78
N ILE A 133 6.38 2.19 12.24
CA ILE A 133 7.46 2.89 12.94
C ILE A 133 6.94 3.58 14.20
N PHE A 134 5.82 4.31 14.10
CA PHE A 134 5.22 4.99 15.23
C PHE A 134 4.88 4.02 16.37
N TRP A 135 4.22 2.90 16.05
CA TRP A 135 3.82 1.90 17.04
C TRP A 135 5.01 1.14 17.64
N LEU A 136 6.01 0.79 16.83
CA LEU A 136 7.23 0.16 17.32
C LEU A 136 8.01 1.08 18.27
N LEU A 137 8.14 2.37 17.94
CA LEU A 137 8.81 3.35 18.80
C LEU A 137 8.01 3.65 20.07
N SER A 138 6.68 3.74 19.97
CA SER A 138 5.78 3.92 21.11
C SER A 138 5.97 2.83 22.16
N GLY A 139 6.09 1.56 21.72
CA GLY A 139 6.36 0.46 22.64
C GLY A 139 7.82 0.31 23.06
N PHE A 140 8.78 0.66 22.20
CA PHE A 140 10.20 0.48 22.50
C PHE A 140 10.76 1.53 23.47
N LEU A 141 10.42 2.81 23.29
CA LEU A 141 11.01 3.90 24.07
C LEU A 141 10.73 3.82 25.59
N PRO A 142 9.51 3.49 26.06
CA PRO A 142 9.24 3.38 27.49
C PRO A 142 9.99 2.21 28.15
N LEU A 143 10.44 1.20 27.40
CA LEU A 143 11.25 0.09 27.93
C LEU A 143 12.67 0.52 28.31
N LEU A 144 13.17 1.65 27.79
CA LEU A 144 14.48 2.18 28.16
C LEU A 144 14.50 2.73 29.60
N ASP A 145 13.35 3.16 30.11
CA ASP A 145 13.17 3.64 31.49
C ASP A 145 11.76 3.32 31.97
N ILE A 146 11.57 2.04 32.33
CA ILE A 146 10.27 1.50 32.76
C ILE A 146 9.77 2.22 34.02
N GLN A 147 10.66 2.60 34.93
CA GLN A 147 10.28 3.26 36.18
C GLN A 147 9.66 4.63 35.90
N ARG A 148 10.28 5.41 35.00
CA ARG A 148 9.73 6.68 34.57
C ARG A 148 8.44 6.53 33.77
N ALA A 149 8.34 5.54 32.90
CA ALA A 149 7.12 5.30 32.14
C ALA A 149 5.94 4.88 33.05
N ALA A 150 6.21 4.07 34.07
CA ALA A 150 5.20 3.58 35.00
C ALA A 150 4.59 4.68 35.89
N THR A 151 5.20 5.87 35.99
CA THR A 151 4.66 6.95 36.83
C THR A 151 3.28 7.40 36.39
N HIS A 152 2.96 7.31 35.09
CA HIS A 152 1.63 7.63 34.56
C HIS A 152 0.53 6.68 35.06
N PHE A 153 0.89 5.48 35.51
CA PHE A 153 -0.07 4.51 36.06
C PHE A 153 -0.15 4.55 37.60
N LEU A 154 0.77 5.24 38.29
CA LEU A 154 0.77 5.35 39.75
C LEU A 154 -0.48 6.02 40.36
N PRO A 155 -1.20 6.93 39.66
CA PRO A 155 -2.49 7.43 40.16
C PRO A 155 -3.56 6.33 40.30
N LEU A 156 -3.42 5.22 39.57
CA LEU A 156 -4.38 4.12 39.53
C LEU A 156 -3.89 2.84 40.22
N LEU A 157 -2.57 2.62 40.25
CA LEU A 157 -1.96 1.35 40.62
C LEU A 157 -0.75 1.56 41.53
N GLN A 158 -0.43 0.54 42.33
CA GLN A 158 0.84 0.49 43.06
C GLN A 158 2.02 0.24 42.09
N ALA A 159 3.24 0.55 42.55
CA ALA A 159 4.45 0.53 41.69
C ALA A 159 4.69 -0.80 40.94
N GLY A 160 4.48 -1.94 41.60
CA GLY A 160 4.63 -3.26 40.97
C GLY A 160 3.65 -3.47 39.80
N PRO A 161 2.33 -3.40 40.03
CA PRO A 161 1.33 -3.50 38.96
C PRO A 161 1.47 -2.43 37.86
N ALA A 162 1.86 -1.20 38.21
CA ALA A 162 2.10 -0.12 37.26
C ALA A 162 3.25 -0.46 36.27
N ALA A 163 4.36 -1.00 36.78
CA ALA A 163 5.47 -1.45 35.94
C ALA A 163 5.06 -2.61 35.01
N SER A 164 4.33 -3.60 35.55
CA SER A 164 3.82 -4.72 34.75
C SER A 164 2.87 -4.28 33.63
N LEU A 165 1.97 -3.34 33.92
CA LEU A 165 1.04 -2.79 32.93
C LEU A 165 1.78 -1.97 31.86
N THR A 166 2.83 -1.23 32.25
CA THR A 166 3.69 -0.49 31.32
C THR A 166 4.38 -1.45 30.34
N VAL A 167 4.98 -2.54 30.84
CA VAL A 167 5.60 -3.55 29.97
C VAL A 167 4.57 -4.19 29.05
N LEU A 168 3.39 -4.53 29.57
CA LEU A 168 2.31 -5.12 28.78
C LEU A 168 1.88 -4.21 27.62
N THR A 169 1.65 -2.93 27.90
CA THR A 169 1.25 -1.94 26.88
C THR A 169 2.36 -1.74 25.84
N CYS A 170 3.63 -1.70 26.27
CA CYS A 170 4.77 -1.66 25.34
C CYS A 170 4.82 -2.85 24.39
N LEU A 171 4.59 -4.06 24.91
CA LEU A 171 4.57 -5.28 24.09
C LEU A 171 3.38 -5.28 23.12
N ILE A 172 2.21 -4.82 23.54
CA ILE A 172 1.04 -4.65 22.67
C ILE A 172 1.38 -3.70 21.52
N ASP A 173 2.00 -2.56 21.83
CA ASP A 173 2.36 -1.56 20.84
C ASP A 173 3.32 -2.13 19.77
N MET A 174 4.37 -2.82 20.22
CA MET A 174 5.33 -3.45 19.33
C MET A 174 4.71 -4.56 18.48
N LEU A 175 3.83 -5.38 19.07
CA LEU A 175 3.12 -6.44 18.35
C LEU A 175 2.21 -5.86 17.27
N LEU A 176 1.47 -4.79 17.56
CA LEU A 176 0.62 -4.12 16.57
C LEU A 176 1.47 -3.48 15.47
N GLY A 177 2.56 -2.79 15.83
CA GLY A 177 3.50 -2.19 14.88
C GLY A 177 4.18 -3.20 13.95
N ALA A 178 4.48 -4.40 14.41
CA ALA A 178 4.98 -5.48 13.56
C ALA A 178 3.86 -6.14 12.73
N ALA A 179 2.70 -6.38 13.34
CA ALA A 179 1.57 -7.05 12.68
C ALA A 179 1.00 -6.25 11.51
N VAL A 180 1.05 -4.91 11.55
CA VAL A 180 0.55 -4.08 10.45
C VAL A 180 1.36 -4.23 9.15
N LEU A 181 2.64 -4.63 9.25
CA LEU A 181 3.48 -4.91 8.09
C LEU A 181 3.11 -6.22 7.39
N VAL A 182 2.40 -7.12 8.07
CA VAL A 182 1.98 -8.42 7.53
C VAL A 182 0.57 -8.29 6.98
N ARG A 183 0.41 -8.28 5.64
CA ARG A 183 -0.88 -8.01 4.97
C ARG A 183 -2.10 -8.75 5.55
N PRO A 184 -2.07 -10.08 5.82
CA PRO A 184 -3.23 -10.77 6.38
C PRO A 184 -3.58 -10.33 7.80
N LEU A 185 -2.62 -9.80 8.56
CA LEU A 185 -2.82 -9.29 9.91
C LEU A 185 -3.12 -7.78 9.92
N ALA A 186 -2.76 -7.04 8.87
CA ALA A 186 -2.80 -5.59 8.82
C ALA A 186 -4.16 -4.99 9.20
N ARG A 187 -5.26 -5.57 8.72
CA ARG A 187 -6.63 -5.14 9.09
C ARG A 187 -6.89 -5.30 10.59
N ARG A 188 -6.53 -6.46 11.15
CA ARG A 188 -6.72 -6.74 12.59
C ARG A 188 -5.82 -5.86 13.44
N ALA A 189 -4.58 -5.64 13.00
CA ALA A 189 -3.64 -4.74 13.63
C ALA A 189 -4.21 -3.32 13.68
N MET A 190 -4.69 -2.76 12.56
CA MET A 190 -5.28 -1.41 12.55
C MET A 190 -6.51 -1.27 13.44
N HIS A 191 -7.38 -2.30 13.53
CA HIS A 191 -8.47 -2.30 14.50
C HIS A 191 -7.95 -2.31 15.95
N GLY A 192 -6.93 -3.10 16.25
CA GLY A 192 -6.26 -3.09 17.56
C GLY A 192 -5.62 -1.75 17.86
N MET A 193 -4.96 -1.13 16.89
CA MET A 193 -4.36 0.20 17.00
C MET A 193 -5.40 1.27 17.36
N MET A 194 -6.55 1.26 16.68
CA MET A 194 -7.66 2.15 16.99
C MET A 194 -8.21 1.90 18.40
N LEU A 195 -8.45 0.64 18.76
CA LEU A 195 -8.98 0.28 20.08
C LEU A 195 -8.06 0.77 21.20
N VAL A 196 -6.77 0.43 21.13
CA VAL A 196 -5.76 0.82 22.13
C VAL A 196 -5.64 2.34 22.20
N SER A 197 -5.60 3.04 21.06
CA SER A 197 -5.51 4.51 21.02
C SER A 197 -6.74 5.18 21.65
N LEU A 198 -7.94 4.66 21.40
CA LEU A 198 -9.18 5.17 21.99
C LEU A 198 -9.23 4.90 23.50
N THR A 199 -8.82 3.71 23.94
CA THR A 199 -8.72 3.38 25.37
C THR A 199 -7.71 4.28 26.08
N TYR A 200 -6.54 4.51 25.47
CA TYR A 200 -5.54 5.45 25.97
C TYR A 200 -6.09 6.87 26.09
N LEU A 201 -6.71 7.38 25.01
CA LEU A 201 -7.24 8.74 24.98
C LEU A 201 -8.33 8.95 26.04
N ALA A 202 -9.26 7.99 26.18
CA ALA A 202 -10.31 8.03 27.19
C ALA A 202 -9.75 7.94 28.61
N GLY A 203 -8.83 6.99 28.86
CA GLY A 203 -8.19 6.80 30.15
C GLY A 203 -7.40 8.04 30.58
N ALA A 204 -6.55 8.57 29.71
CA ALA A 204 -5.74 9.74 29.99
C ALA A 204 -6.60 11.01 30.20
N THR A 205 -7.71 11.16 29.47
CA THR A 205 -8.63 12.28 29.67
C THR A 205 -9.32 12.24 31.04
N ILE A 206 -9.63 11.06 31.56
CA ILE A 206 -10.28 10.89 32.87
C ILE A 206 -9.27 11.05 34.01
N VAL A 207 -8.09 10.44 33.87
CA VAL A 207 -7.09 10.36 34.94
C VAL A 207 -6.23 11.61 35.03
N GLU A 208 -5.84 12.18 33.89
CA GLU A 208 -4.91 13.32 33.82
C GLU A 208 -5.39 14.34 32.76
N PRO A 209 -6.54 15.02 32.99
CA PRO A 209 -7.13 15.95 32.03
C PRO A 209 -6.21 17.13 31.68
N SER A 210 -5.24 17.46 32.53
CA SER A 210 -4.21 18.46 32.28
C SER A 210 -3.35 18.15 31.05
N LEU A 211 -3.24 16.89 30.61
CA LEU A 211 -2.49 16.51 29.40
C LEU A 211 -3.06 17.10 28.10
N TRP A 212 -4.30 17.60 28.11
CA TRP A 212 -4.85 18.38 26.99
C TRP A 212 -4.20 19.75 26.84
N LEU A 213 -3.74 20.34 27.94
CA LEU A 213 -3.10 21.66 27.99
C LEU A 213 -1.58 21.58 27.95
N ASP A 214 -1.01 20.36 27.96
CA ASP A 214 0.42 20.15 27.89
C ASP A 214 0.99 20.71 26.57
N PRO A 215 2.09 21.49 26.59
CA PRO A 215 2.63 22.14 25.40
C PRO A 215 3.13 21.16 24.34
N LEU A 216 3.47 19.92 24.72
CA LEU A 216 3.85 18.87 23.78
C LEU A 216 2.61 18.18 23.17
N GLY A 217 1.41 18.46 23.67
CA GLY A 217 0.12 18.01 23.14
C GLY A 217 0.00 16.50 22.95
N PRO A 218 0.35 15.65 23.94
CA PRO A 218 0.36 14.20 23.79
C PRO A 218 -1.02 13.65 23.38
N LEU A 219 -2.12 14.14 23.97
CA LEU A 219 -3.48 13.69 23.62
C LEU A 219 -3.94 14.19 22.25
N VAL A 220 -3.60 15.43 21.89
CA VAL A 220 -3.94 16.02 20.59
C VAL A 220 -3.29 15.22 19.45
N LYS A 221 -2.06 14.72 19.66
CA LYS A 221 -1.32 13.91 18.68
C LYS A 221 -1.93 12.53 18.41
N VAL A 222 -2.80 12.04 19.29
CA VAL A 222 -3.54 10.77 19.07
C VAL A 222 -4.59 10.93 17.98
N LEU A 223 -5.17 12.12 17.79
CA LEU A 223 -6.23 12.33 16.78
C LEU A 223 -5.70 12.15 15.35
N PRO A 224 -4.56 12.76 14.94
CA PRO A 224 -3.97 12.48 13.63
C PRO A 224 -3.56 11.01 13.44
N SER A 225 -3.07 10.32 14.47
CA SER A 225 -2.68 8.91 14.34
C SER A 225 -3.91 8.00 14.13
N LEU A 226 -5.02 8.30 14.80
CA LEU A 226 -6.31 7.65 14.56
C LEU A 226 -6.81 7.91 13.14
N MET A 227 -6.75 9.15 12.64
CA MET A 227 -7.14 9.48 11.28
C MET A 227 -6.26 8.78 10.24
N LEU A 228 -4.94 8.72 10.47
CA LEU A 228 -4.03 7.98 9.62
C LEU A 228 -4.37 6.48 9.61
N THR A 229 -4.66 5.89 10.76
CA THR A 229 -5.06 4.49 10.88
C THR A 229 -6.35 4.21 10.11
N LEU A 230 -7.37 5.07 10.26
CA LEU A 230 -8.64 4.98 9.55
C LEU A 230 -8.48 5.14 8.03
N ALA A 231 -7.71 6.14 7.59
CA ALA A 231 -7.45 6.36 6.18
C ALA A 231 -6.69 5.18 5.56
N THR A 232 -5.72 4.62 6.28
CA THR A 232 -4.97 3.42 5.84
C THR A 232 -5.89 2.21 5.73
N LEU A 233 -6.79 2.03 6.70
CA LEU A 233 -7.76 0.95 6.71
C LEU A 233 -8.75 1.06 5.53
N ALA A 234 -9.18 2.29 5.20
CA ALA A 234 -10.10 2.55 4.09
C ALA A 234 -9.51 2.19 2.71
N ILE A 235 -8.19 2.32 2.54
CA ILE A 235 -7.48 2.02 1.28
C ILE A 235 -6.76 0.65 1.31
N LEU A 236 -7.03 -0.15 2.34
CA LEU A 236 -6.33 -1.42 2.55
C LEU A 236 -6.69 -2.46 1.47
N ASP A 237 -7.94 -2.47 1.02
CA ASP A 237 -8.43 -3.40 -0.01
C ASP A 237 -7.95 -2.98 -1.40
N GLU A 238 -7.62 -3.98 -2.23
CA GLU A 238 -7.09 -3.82 -3.60
C GLU A 238 -8.08 -4.35 -4.64
N ARG A 239 -9.39 -4.18 -4.40
CA ARG A 239 -10.43 -4.64 -5.33
C ARG A 239 -10.41 -3.84 -6.62
#